data_AF-A0A1G4XJJ8-F1
#
_entry.id   AF-A0A1G4XJJ8-F1
#
_cell.length_a   1.000
_cell.length_b   1.000
_cell.length_c   1.000
_cell.angle_alpha   90.00
_cell.angle_beta   90.00
_cell.angle_gamma   90.00
#
_symmetry.space_group_name_H-M   'P 1'
#
loop_
_entity.id
_entity.type
_entity.pdbx_description
1 polymer ?
#
loop_
_entity_poly.entity_id
_entity_poly.type
_entity_poly.pdbx_seq_one_letter_code
_entity_poly.pdbx_strand_id
1 'polypeptide(L)'
;MKSLKESTTELDWVGSMMLLFKSEKYSGKILIVVEGRTDISFFKCMKLHDSIHYDSPCKGKISVIESVRKLREAGNDKVYGVCDADFDLILERTYKDIFLTDFHDIEVMMINCGFMRKFFFEYTNPKSYEHIDENTLISEIEKNILDVCYHIGILKWINIEHDFGFNFASLDVELFLHFDDFRIIFDKNAFIDSVLRRYKKEIDRDYILRLYNEYKSKAVDILHICNGHDFTNVLSKLYKGAFTNDKNINQDKIERNLRLYYSSQHFEQTNLYSKIKNILQRYEGELRLVG
;
A
#
# COMPACT_ATOMS: atom_id res chain seq x y z
N MET A 1 26.33 9.00 -7.54
CA MET A 1 26.80 7.72 -6.97
C MET A 1 25.58 6.88 -6.61
N LYS A 2 25.20 5.91 -7.46
CA LYS A 2 24.19 4.91 -7.07
C LYS A 2 24.83 4.02 -6.00
N SER A 3 24.14 3.85 -4.87
CA SER A 3 24.59 2.99 -3.78
C SER A 3 24.72 1.54 -4.29
N LEU A 4 25.77 0.81 -3.87
CA LEU A 4 25.97 -0.62 -4.17
C LEU A 4 24.76 -1.51 -3.83
N LYS A 5 23.83 -1.01 -3.00
CA LYS A 5 22.54 -1.66 -2.69
C LYS A 5 21.51 -1.62 -3.82
N GLU A 6 21.70 -0.80 -4.86
CA GLU A 6 20.72 -0.66 -5.95
C GLU A 6 21.01 -1.60 -7.14
N SER A 7 22.15 -2.30 -7.14
CA SER A 7 22.56 -3.25 -8.19
C SER A 7 22.54 -4.71 -7.75
N THR A 8 22.07 -5.00 -6.54
CA THR A 8 22.08 -6.35 -5.95
C THR A 8 20.99 -7.22 -6.61
N THR A 9 21.35 -8.39 -7.14
CA THR A 9 20.34 -9.35 -7.59
C THR A 9 19.58 -9.92 -6.38
N GLU A 10 18.39 -10.50 -6.59
CA GLU A 10 17.68 -11.14 -5.46
C GLU A 10 18.54 -12.24 -4.81
N LEU A 11 19.28 -13.00 -5.63
CA LEU A 11 20.20 -14.03 -5.16
C LEU A 11 21.33 -13.45 -4.31
N ASP A 12 21.90 -12.31 -4.71
CA ASP A 12 22.93 -11.63 -3.93
C ASP A 12 22.39 -11.12 -2.58
N TRP A 13 21.13 -10.65 -2.55
CA TRP A 13 20.47 -10.22 -1.33
C TRP A 13 20.21 -11.40 -0.39
N VAL A 14 19.69 -12.52 -0.90
CA VAL A 14 19.46 -13.75 -0.13
C VAL A 14 20.78 -14.24 0.48
N GLY A 15 21.85 -14.33 -0.31
CA GLY A 15 23.17 -14.72 0.18
C GLY A 15 23.70 -13.78 1.27
N SER A 16 23.49 -12.47 1.10
CA SER A 16 23.86 -11.47 2.10
C SER A 16 23.08 -11.64 3.41
N MET A 17 21.78 -11.95 3.35
CA MET A 17 20.97 -12.24 4.53
C MET A 17 21.41 -13.53 5.23
N MET A 18 21.74 -14.59 4.48
CA MET A 18 22.29 -15.81 5.07
C MET A 18 23.58 -15.54 5.85
N LEU A 19 24.48 -14.70 5.32
CA LEU A 19 25.71 -14.33 6.01
C LEU A 19 25.43 -13.45 7.24
N LEU A 20 24.53 -12.46 7.10
CA LEU A 20 24.16 -11.56 8.20
C LEU A 20 23.61 -12.33 9.40
N PHE A 21 22.71 -13.28 9.17
CA PHE A 21 22.05 -14.07 10.23
C PHE A 21 22.92 -15.16 10.84
N LYS A 22 24.13 -15.41 10.30
CA LYS A 22 25.16 -16.22 10.97
C LYS A 22 25.96 -15.43 12.00
N SER A 23 25.93 -14.10 11.96
CA SER A 23 26.66 -13.28 12.93
C SER A 23 25.98 -13.29 14.30
N GLU A 24 26.77 -13.21 15.36
CA GLU A 24 26.29 -13.26 16.76
C GLU A 24 25.19 -12.22 17.03
N LYS A 25 25.31 -11.02 16.46
CA LYS A 25 24.35 -9.92 16.64
C LYS A 25 22.95 -10.23 16.07
N TYR A 26 22.86 -11.02 15.01
CA TYR A 26 21.60 -11.32 14.32
C TYR A 26 21.16 -12.77 14.50
N SER A 27 22.05 -13.62 15.03
CA SER A 27 21.73 -14.99 15.40
C SER A 27 20.54 -15.01 16.36
N GLY A 28 19.53 -15.81 16.01
CA GLY A 28 18.30 -15.95 16.79
C GLY A 28 17.24 -14.87 16.58
N LYS A 29 17.54 -13.79 15.85
CA LYS A 29 16.53 -12.78 15.46
C LYS A 29 15.54 -13.33 14.44
N ILE A 30 14.35 -12.74 14.42
CA ILE A 30 13.33 -13.00 13.41
C ILE A 30 13.56 -12.06 12.24
N LEU A 31 13.66 -12.59 11.03
CA LEU A 31 13.72 -11.81 9.80
C LEU A 31 12.30 -11.61 9.26
N ILE A 32 11.90 -10.35 9.10
CA ILE A 32 10.70 -9.99 8.34
C ILE A 32 11.14 -9.36 7.03
N VAL A 33 10.80 -10.01 5.92
CA VAL A 33 11.09 -9.57 4.56
C VAL A 33 9.87 -8.79 4.04
N VAL A 34 10.07 -7.57 3.56
CA VAL A 34 9.00 -6.69 3.07
C VAL A 34 9.24 -6.28 1.62
N GLU A 35 8.24 -5.73 0.93
CA GLU A 35 8.30 -5.49 -0.53
C GLU A 35 9.28 -4.38 -0.92
N GLY A 36 9.30 -3.30 -0.15
CA GLY A 36 10.04 -2.09 -0.46
C GLY A 36 10.62 -1.34 0.74
N ARG A 37 11.29 -0.22 0.43
CA ARG A 37 11.95 0.61 1.44
C ARG A 37 10.97 1.39 2.31
N THR A 38 9.83 1.78 1.75
CA THR A 38 8.74 2.47 2.46
C THR A 38 8.18 1.59 3.58
N ASP A 39 8.02 0.30 3.32
CA ASP A 39 7.53 -0.68 4.30
C ASP A 39 8.55 -0.87 5.42
N ILE A 40 9.85 -0.94 5.08
CA ILE A 40 10.91 -0.97 6.11
C ILE A 40 10.80 0.25 7.02
N SER A 41 10.59 1.44 6.45
CA SER A 41 10.40 2.67 7.22
C SER A 41 9.17 2.61 8.10
N PHE A 42 8.04 2.13 7.58
CA PHE A 42 6.81 1.91 8.34
C PHE A 42 7.05 1.00 9.56
N PHE A 43 7.59 -0.20 9.34
CA PHE A 43 7.83 -1.16 10.42
C PHE A 43 8.85 -0.68 11.45
N LYS A 44 9.86 0.09 11.02
CA LYS A 44 10.81 0.73 11.93
C LYS A 44 10.17 1.83 12.78
N CYS A 45 9.22 2.59 12.22
CA CYS A 45 8.44 3.57 12.98
C CYS A 45 7.57 2.87 14.04
N MET A 46 6.98 1.72 13.72
CA MET A 46 6.15 0.97 14.66
C MET A 46 6.96 0.32 15.80
N LYS A 47 8.24 -0.03 15.52
CA LYS A 47 9.22 -0.62 16.46
C LYS A 47 8.61 -1.68 17.40
N LEU A 48 8.09 -2.76 16.81
CA LEU A 48 7.42 -3.82 17.55
C LEU A 48 8.29 -4.48 18.63
N HIS A 49 9.50 -4.90 18.26
CA HIS A 49 10.41 -5.59 19.17
C HIS A 49 11.85 -5.60 18.63
N ASP A 50 12.85 -5.55 19.51
CA ASP A 50 14.28 -5.48 19.13
C ASP A 50 14.83 -6.82 18.58
N SER A 51 14.09 -7.92 18.76
CA SER A 51 14.41 -9.24 18.19
C SER A 51 14.01 -9.38 16.72
N ILE A 52 13.28 -8.41 16.15
CA ILE A 52 12.90 -8.42 14.74
C ILE A 52 13.89 -7.57 13.93
N HIS A 53 14.33 -8.11 12.80
CA HIS A 53 15.03 -7.37 11.76
C HIS A 53 14.15 -7.29 10.51
N TYR A 54 13.92 -6.07 10.02
CA TYR A 54 13.18 -5.82 8.79
C TYR A 54 14.14 -5.52 7.64
N ASP A 55 13.99 -6.22 6.53
CA ASP A 55 14.80 -6.02 5.32
C ASP A 55 13.96 -6.30 4.06
N SER A 56 14.49 -5.96 2.88
CA SER A 56 13.73 -6.05 1.63
C SER A 56 14.65 -6.27 0.43
N PRO A 57 14.30 -7.21 -0.50
CA PRO A 57 14.95 -7.30 -1.79
C PRO A 57 14.58 -6.14 -2.73
N CYS A 58 13.60 -5.29 -2.38
CA CYS A 58 13.12 -4.12 -3.15
C CYS A 58 12.64 -4.46 -4.57
N LYS A 59 11.96 -5.61 -4.73
CA LYS A 59 11.50 -6.13 -6.03
C LYS A 59 10.05 -6.64 -6.01
N GLY A 60 9.27 -6.20 -5.02
CA GLY A 60 7.85 -6.52 -4.88
C GLY A 60 7.58 -7.93 -4.34
N LYS A 61 6.29 -8.23 -4.19
CA LYS A 61 5.70 -9.46 -3.64
C LYS A 61 6.37 -10.77 -4.07
N ILE A 62 6.52 -11.00 -5.38
CA ILE A 62 7.10 -12.27 -5.90
C ILE A 62 8.51 -12.49 -5.34
N SER A 63 9.31 -11.43 -5.27
CA SER A 63 10.67 -11.51 -4.76
C SER A 63 10.69 -11.78 -3.25
N VAL A 64 9.74 -11.23 -2.49
CA VAL A 64 9.57 -11.53 -1.06
C VAL A 64 9.24 -13.01 -0.85
N ILE A 65 8.27 -13.55 -1.59
CA ILE A 65 7.84 -14.95 -1.50
C ILE A 65 9.03 -15.88 -1.78
N GLU A 66 9.73 -15.67 -2.89
CA GLU A 66 10.88 -16.49 -3.28
C GLU A 66 12.04 -16.39 -2.29
N SER A 67 12.28 -15.19 -1.76
CA SER A 67 13.33 -14.94 -0.77
C SER A 67 13.06 -15.66 0.54
N VAL A 68 11.83 -15.59 1.06
CA VAL A 68 11.41 -16.31 2.27
C VAL A 68 11.56 -17.80 2.09
N ARG A 69 11.09 -18.33 0.95
CA ARG A 69 11.22 -19.76 0.59
C ARG A 69 12.68 -20.22 0.61
N LYS A 70 13.57 -19.52 -0.12
CA LYS A 70 15.01 -19.88 -0.21
C LYS A 70 15.72 -19.81 1.14
N LEU A 71 15.41 -18.81 1.96
CA LEU A 71 16.04 -18.65 3.27
C LEU A 71 15.60 -19.76 4.24
N ARG A 72 14.32 -20.17 4.19
CA ARG A 72 13.81 -21.30 4.97
C ARG A 72 14.39 -22.63 4.51
N GLU A 73 14.46 -22.87 3.21
CA GLU A 73 15.10 -24.08 2.64
C GLU A 73 16.58 -24.21 3.02
N ALA A 74 17.25 -23.08 3.25
CA ALA A 74 18.63 -23.04 3.74
C ALA A 74 18.76 -23.21 5.28
N GLY A 75 17.65 -23.51 5.97
CA GLY A 75 17.63 -23.82 7.40
C GLY A 75 17.35 -22.63 8.33
N ASN A 76 16.93 -21.47 7.81
CA ASN A 76 16.50 -20.35 8.66
C ASN A 76 14.98 -20.38 8.86
N ASP A 77 14.53 -21.05 9.93
CA ASP A 77 13.10 -21.20 10.24
C ASP A 77 12.43 -19.91 10.75
N LYS A 78 13.21 -18.86 11.06
CA LYS A 78 12.73 -17.60 11.66
C LYS A 78 12.55 -16.49 10.62
N VAL A 79 12.13 -16.84 9.39
CA VAL A 79 11.98 -15.89 8.27
C VAL A 79 10.54 -15.81 7.80
N TYR A 80 9.97 -14.62 7.76
CA TYR A 80 8.59 -14.40 7.33
C TYR A 80 8.51 -13.25 6.33
N GLY A 81 7.53 -13.29 5.44
CA GLY A 81 7.25 -12.19 4.52
C GLY A 81 6.09 -11.33 4.99
N VAL A 82 6.11 -10.04 4.67
CA VAL A 82 4.93 -9.18 4.66
C VAL A 82 4.79 -8.58 3.28
N CYS A 83 3.59 -8.71 2.71
CA CYS A 83 3.26 -8.21 1.38
C CYS A 83 1.94 -7.43 1.43
N ASP A 84 1.79 -6.49 0.51
CA ASP A 84 0.51 -5.86 0.26
C ASP A 84 -0.50 -6.93 -0.18
N ALA A 85 -1.75 -6.80 0.24
CA ALA A 85 -2.78 -7.75 -0.16
C ALA A 85 -3.06 -7.65 -1.66
N ASP A 86 -2.95 -6.45 -2.25
CA ASP A 86 -3.55 -6.14 -3.54
C ASP A 86 -4.98 -6.70 -3.61
N PHE A 87 -5.24 -7.58 -4.57
CA PHE A 87 -6.50 -8.31 -4.71
C PHE A 87 -6.43 -9.75 -4.16
N ASP A 88 -5.30 -10.17 -3.57
CA ASP A 88 -5.10 -11.55 -3.13
C ASP A 88 -6.10 -11.97 -2.04
N LEU A 89 -6.53 -11.06 -1.16
CA LEU A 89 -7.59 -11.35 -0.18
C LEU A 89 -8.94 -11.61 -0.85
N ILE A 90 -9.28 -10.86 -1.90
CA ILE A 90 -10.54 -11.02 -2.65
C ILE A 90 -10.49 -12.29 -3.50
N LEU A 91 -9.31 -12.63 -4.01
CA LEU A 91 -9.05 -13.82 -4.82
C LEU A 91 -8.72 -15.06 -3.98
N GLU A 92 -8.85 -14.97 -2.64
CA GLU A 92 -8.58 -16.04 -1.67
C GLU A 92 -7.19 -16.69 -1.82
N ARG A 93 -6.20 -15.91 -2.25
CA ARG A 93 -4.81 -16.37 -2.42
C ARG A 93 -4.07 -16.33 -1.10
N THR A 94 -3.38 -17.42 -0.81
CA THR A 94 -2.56 -17.55 0.40
C THR A 94 -1.16 -18.03 0.03
N TYR A 95 -0.18 -17.59 0.82
CA TYR A 95 1.21 -17.93 0.61
C TYR A 95 1.83 -18.39 1.93
N LYS A 96 2.61 -19.47 1.86
CA LYS A 96 3.24 -20.06 3.03
C LYS A 96 4.26 -19.09 3.64
N ASP A 97 4.19 -18.87 4.95
CA ASP A 97 5.10 -18.01 5.72
C ASP A 97 5.08 -16.52 5.31
N ILE A 98 4.03 -16.09 4.61
CA ILE A 98 3.80 -14.69 4.21
C ILE A 98 2.53 -14.17 4.85
N PHE A 99 2.59 -12.94 5.34
CA PHE A 99 1.43 -12.22 5.84
C PHE A 99 1.04 -11.12 4.87
N LEU A 100 -0.24 -11.06 4.55
CA LEU A 100 -0.80 -9.96 3.80
C LEU A 100 -1.21 -8.82 4.75
N THR A 101 -1.18 -7.59 4.25
CA THR A 101 -1.84 -6.43 4.86
C THR A 101 -3.33 -6.69 5.07
N ASP A 102 -3.93 -5.98 6.02
CA ASP A 102 -5.34 -6.17 6.36
C ASP A 102 -6.28 -5.70 5.26
N PHE A 103 -5.87 -4.66 4.53
CA PHE A 103 -6.55 -4.08 3.38
C PHE A 103 -5.62 -4.15 2.16
N HIS A 104 -5.97 -3.49 1.06
CA HIS A 104 -5.24 -3.58 -0.21
C HIS A 104 -3.72 -3.38 -0.06
N ASP A 105 -3.28 -2.36 0.68
CA ASP A 105 -1.86 -2.07 0.97
C ASP A 105 -1.70 -1.39 2.35
N ILE A 106 -0.46 -1.11 2.75
CA ILE A 106 -0.14 -0.43 4.01
C ILE A 106 -0.73 0.99 4.04
N GLU A 107 -0.70 1.73 2.93
CA GLU A 107 -1.28 3.07 2.82
C GLU A 107 -2.79 3.09 3.14
N VAL A 108 -3.56 2.12 2.64
CA VAL A 108 -4.99 1.99 2.96
C VAL A 108 -5.22 1.69 4.44
N MET A 109 -4.36 0.88 5.06
CA MET A 109 -4.40 0.69 6.52
C MET A 109 -4.19 2.02 7.28
N MET A 110 -3.34 2.91 6.75
CA MET A 110 -3.05 4.21 7.36
C MET A 110 -4.12 5.26 7.10
N ILE A 111 -4.81 5.23 5.95
CA ILE A 111 -5.87 6.21 5.64
C ILE A 111 -7.02 6.08 6.65
N ASN A 112 -7.38 4.87 7.04
CA ASN A 112 -8.49 4.56 7.95
C ASN A 112 -8.22 4.94 9.45
N CYS A 113 -7.20 5.75 9.74
CA CYS A 113 -6.82 6.16 11.11
C CYS A 113 -7.14 7.64 11.45
N GLY A 114 -8.01 8.29 10.68
CA GLY A 114 -8.30 9.72 10.84
C GLY A 114 -7.19 10.65 10.31
N PHE A 115 -6.37 10.15 9.38
CA PHE A 115 -5.33 10.89 8.69
C PHE A 115 -5.88 12.19 8.06
N MET A 116 -7.01 12.08 7.36
CA MET A 116 -7.60 13.17 6.58
C MET A 116 -7.89 14.41 7.41
N ARG A 117 -8.37 14.23 8.65
CA ARG A 117 -8.65 15.36 9.55
C ARG A 117 -7.38 16.15 9.89
N LYS A 118 -6.30 15.46 10.29
CA LYS A 118 -5.03 16.11 10.63
C LYS A 118 -4.41 16.78 9.41
N PHE A 119 -4.42 16.07 8.28
CA PHE A 119 -3.90 16.58 7.02
C PHE A 119 -4.66 17.84 6.56
N PHE A 120 -5.99 17.83 6.67
CA PHE A 120 -6.83 18.95 6.27
C PHE A 120 -6.48 20.22 7.04
N PHE A 121 -6.42 20.17 8.38
CA PHE A 121 -6.10 21.34 9.19
C PHE A 121 -4.65 21.84 9.03
N GLU A 122 -3.71 20.94 8.75
CA GLU A 122 -2.31 21.31 8.53
C GLU A 122 -2.12 22.08 7.21
N TYR A 123 -2.86 21.69 6.16
CA TYR A 123 -2.57 22.14 4.79
C TYR A 123 -3.65 23.02 4.15
N THR A 124 -4.81 23.19 4.76
CA THR A 124 -5.92 23.96 4.19
C THR A 124 -5.98 25.34 4.82
N ASN A 125 -6.16 26.39 4.00
CA ASN A 125 -6.31 27.76 4.50
C ASN A 125 -7.66 27.89 5.23
N PRO A 126 -7.69 28.30 6.51
CA PRO A 126 -8.95 28.43 7.27
C PRO A 126 -10.03 29.27 6.60
N LYS A 127 -9.64 30.31 5.83
CA LYS A 127 -10.59 31.16 5.11
C LYS A 127 -11.35 30.44 4.00
N SER A 128 -10.82 29.33 3.47
CA SER A 128 -11.44 28.59 2.38
C SER A 128 -12.64 27.74 2.82
N TYR A 129 -12.82 27.53 4.12
CA TYR A 129 -13.91 26.71 4.68
C TYR A 129 -14.63 27.39 5.86
N GLU A 130 -14.50 28.71 6.03
CA GLU A 130 -15.05 29.45 7.18
C GLU A 130 -16.59 29.42 7.29
N HIS A 131 -17.28 29.10 6.20
CA HIS A 131 -18.74 29.01 6.12
C HIS A 131 -19.25 27.57 5.90
N ILE A 132 -18.38 26.57 6.06
CA ILE A 132 -18.68 25.16 5.80
C ILE A 132 -18.45 24.38 7.09
N ASP A 133 -19.29 23.40 7.39
CA ASP A 133 -19.02 22.47 8.48
C ASP A 133 -17.78 21.63 8.15
N GLU A 134 -16.73 21.79 8.94
CA GLU A 134 -15.42 21.16 8.70
C GLU A 134 -15.49 19.64 8.69
N ASN A 135 -16.30 19.03 9.56
CA ASN A 135 -16.39 17.58 9.67
C ASN A 135 -17.09 16.98 8.45
N THR A 136 -18.17 17.61 8.00
CA THR A 136 -18.87 17.24 6.78
C THR A 136 -17.97 17.37 5.56
N LEU A 137 -17.25 18.50 5.44
CA LEU A 137 -16.35 18.75 4.32
C LEU A 137 -15.20 17.72 4.25
N ILE A 138 -14.54 17.45 5.38
CA ILE A 138 -13.45 16.47 5.45
C ILE A 138 -13.95 15.07 5.05
N SER A 139 -15.12 14.67 5.56
CA SER A 139 -15.75 13.38 5.25
C SER A 139 -16.13 13.28 3.77
N GLU A 140 -16.67 14.34 3.17
CA GLU A 140 -16.99 14.38 1.74
C GLU A 140 -15.74 14.29 0.86
N ILE A 141 -14.67 15.00 1.20
CA ILE A 141 -13.40 14.93 0.48
C ILE A 141 -12.85 13.49 0.53
N GLU A 142 -12.76 12.91 1.72
CA GLU A 142 -12.27 11.54 1.90
C GLU A 142 -13.09 10.54 1.09
N LYS A 143 -14.43 10.62 1.18
CA LYS A 143 -15.35 9.76 0.44
C LYS A 143 -15.19 9.93 -1.08
N ASN A 144 -15.08 11.15 -1.57
CA ASN A 144 -14.92 11.41 -3.01
C ASN A 144 -13.59 10.87 -3.55
N ILE A 145 -12.49 11.01 -2.79
CA ILE A 145 -11.19 10.44 -3.17
C ILE A 145 -11.29 8.91 -3.19
N LEU A 146 -11.88 8.31 -2.16
CA LEU A 146 -12.08 6.86 -2.10
C LEU A 146 -12.94 6.36 -3.27
N ASP A 147 -14.03 7.06 -3.63
CA ASP A 147 -14.89 6.67 -4.76
C ASP A 147 -14.13 6.68 -6.09
N VAL A 148 -13.27 7.68 -6.32
CA VAL A 148 -12.36 7.70 -7.48
C VAL A 148 -11.40 6.52 -7.46
N CYS A 149 -10.75 6.29 -6.31
CA CYS A 149 -9.79 5.19 -6.17
C CYS A 149 -10.46 3.83 -6.34
N TYR A 150 -11.72 3.69 -5.92
CA TYR A 150 -12.52 2.49 -6.12
C TYR A 150 -12.74 2.24 -7.60
N HIS A 151 -13.11 3.27 -8.37
CA HIS A 151 -13.28 3.15 -9.81
C HIS A 151 -12.00 2.77 -10.56
N ILE A 152 -10.86 3.30 -10.14
CA ILE A 152 -9.55 2.90 -10.67
C ILE A 152 -9.25 1.44 -10.27
N GLY A 153 -9.47 1.10 -9.00
CA GLY A 153 -9.25 -0.24 -8.43
C GLY A 153 -10.08 -1.33 -9.10
N ILE A 154 -11.34 -1.06 -9.46
CA ILE A 154 -12.18 -2.02 -10.20
C ILE A 154 -11.53 -2.40 -11.54
N LEU A 155 -11.00 -1.42 -12.29
CA LEU A 155 -10.37 -1.71 -13.58
C LEU A 155 -9.02 -2.43 -13.40
N LYS A 156 -8.27 -2.11 -12.33
CA LYS A 156 -7.06 -2.86 -11.94
C LYS A 156 -7.38 -4.31 -11.56
N TRP A 157 -8.48 -4.56 -10.85
CA TRP A 157 -8.93 -5.90 -10.50
C TRP A 157 -9.26 -6.71 -11.77
N ILE A 158 -10.09 -6.14 -12.66
CA ILE A 158 -10.42 -6.74 -13.95
C ILE A 158 -9.14 -7.07 -14.74
N ASN A 159 -8.19 -6.14 -14.77
CA ASN A 159 -6.93 -6.34 -15.47
C ASN A 159 -6.14 -7.55 -14.97
N ILE A 160 -6.16 -7.81 -13.66
CA ILE A 160 -5.45 -8.94 -13.04
C ILE A 160 -6.19 -10.25 -13.28
N GLU A 161 -7.51 -10.27 -13.14
CA GLU A 161 -8.29 -11.50 -13.26
C GLU A 161 -8.37 -11.99 -14.71
N HIS A 162 -8.38 -11.07 -15.68
CA HIS A 162 -8.43 -11.39 -17.11
C HIS A 162 -7.06 -11.34 -17.82
N ASP A 163 -5.98 -11.02 -17.10
CA ASP A 163 -4.63 -10.87 -17.66
C ASP A 163 -4.58 -9.96 -18.90
N PHE A 164 -5.31 -8.84 -18.87
CA PHE A 164 -5.37 -7.96 -20.04
C PHE A 164 -4.02 -7.29 -20.31
N GLY A 165 -3.23 -7.00 -19.27
CA GLY A 165 -1.96 -6.30 -19.39
C GLY A 165 -2.12 -4.78 -19.60
N PHE A 166 -3.20 -4.20 -19.11
CA PHE A 166 -3.39 -2.75 -19.04
C PHE A 166 -2.30 -2.10 -18.19
N ASN A 167 -1.82 -0.94 -18.65
CA ASN A 167 -0.79 -0.19 -17.96
C ASN A 167 -1.38 1.03 -17.26
N PHE A 168 -1.43 0.97 -15.93
CA PHE A 168 -1.89 2.06 -15.06
C PHE A 168 -0.76 2.99 -14.60
N ALA A 169 0.51 2.64 -14.86
CA ALA A 169 1.65 3.45 -14.45
C ALA A 169 1.64 4.79 -15.18
N SER A 170 1.78 5.88 -14.43
CA SER A 170 1.78 7.24 -14.98
C SER A 170 0.53 7.54 -15.82
N LEU A 171 -0.64 7.06 -15.39
CA LEU A 171 -1.90 7.60 -15.89
C LEU A 171 -2.00 9.06 -15.47
N ASP A 172 -2.25 9.92 -16.44
CA ASP A 172 -2.50 11.32 -16.16
C ASP A 172 -3.94 11.47 -15.67
N VAL A 173 -4.09 11.64 -14.36
CA VAL A 173 -5.39 11.73 -13.73
C VAL A 173 -6.18 12.95 -14.18
N GLU A 174 -5.53 14.00 -14.70
CA GLU A 174 -6.18 15.21 -15.23
C GLU A 174 -6.99 14.92 -16.51
N LEU A 175 -6.78 13.77 -17.15
CA LEU A 175 -7.58 13.33 -18.30
C LEU A 175 -9.00 12.91 -17.93
N PHE A 176 -9.24 12.58 -16.66
CA PHE A 176 -10.53 12.04 -16.20
C PHE A 176 -10.96 12.56 -14.82
N LEU A 177 -10.16 13.43 -14.20
CA LEU A 177 -10.50 14.15 -12.98
C LEU A 177 -10.47 15.65 -13.22
N HIS A 178 -11.54 16.31 -12.82
CA HIS A 178 -11.63 17.75 -12.73
C HIS A 178 -11.84 18.17 -11.28
N PHE A 179 -11.14 19.23 -10.88
CA PHE A 179 -11.17 19.74 -9.52
C PHE A 179 -11.77 21.14 -9.52
N ASP A 180 -12.78 21.36 -8.68
CA ASP A 180 -13.43 22.64 -8.46
C ASP A 180 -13.48 22.89 -6.95
N ASP A 181 -12.50 23.65 -6.45
CA ASP A 181 -12.16 23.74 -5.03
C ASP A 181 -12.05 22.36 -4.37
N PHE A 182 -12.90 22.06 -3.39
CA PHE A 182 -12.93 20.77 -2.68
C PHE A 182 -13.68 19.67 -3.44
N ARG A 183 -14.31 19.99 -4.58
CA ARG A 183 -15.09 19.03 -5.37
C ARG A 183 -14.19 18.30 -6.35
N ILE A 184 -14.42 16.99 -6.43
CA ILE A 184 -13.76 16.10 -7.39
C ILE A 184 -14.84 15.58 -8.33
N ILE A 185 -14.66 15.82 -9.62
CA ILE A 185 -15.54 15.35 -10.68
C ILE A 185 -14.79 14.28 -11.45
N PHE A 186 -15.31 13.04 -11.43
CA PHE A 186 -14.72 11.89 -12.10
C PHE A 186 -15.50 11.51 -13.35
N ASP A 187 -14.81 11.48 -14.49
CA ASP A 187 -15.34 10.95 -15.74
C ASP A 187 -14.88 9.51 -15.96
N LYS A 188 -15.75 8.57 -15.60
CA LYS A 188 -15.56 7.12 -15.82
C LYS A 188 -15.24 6.77 -17.28
N ASN A 189 -15.91 7.41 -18.24
CA ASN A 189 -15.71 7.08 -19.66
C ASN A 189 -14.32 7.55 -20.10
N ALA A 190 -13.95 8.79 -19.76
CA ALA A 190 -12.63 9.32 -20.03
C ALA A 190 -11.53 8.48 -19.36
N PHE A 191 -11.76 7.98 -18.14
CA PHE A 191 -10.83 7.07 -17.46
C PHE A 191 -10.63 5.78 -18.25
N ILE A 192 -11.70 5.06 -18.59
CA ILE A 192 -11.61 3.82 -19.37
C ILE A 192 -10.93 4.07 -20.71
N ASP A 193 -11.31 5.15 -21.41
CA ASP A 193 -10.72 5.53 -22.69
C ASP A 193 -9.22 5.84 -22.57
N SER A 194 -8.80 6.46 -21.46
CA SER A 194 -7.38 6.74 -21.20
C SER A 194 -6.55 5.46 -21.03
N VAL A 195 -7.12 4.43 -20.42
CA VAL A 195 -6.48 3.12 -20.23
C VAL A 195 -6.42 2.36 -21.56
N LEU A 196 -7.55 2.29 -22.27
CA LEU A 196 -7.66 1.57 -23.55
C LEU A 196 -6.77 2.17 -24.64
N ARG A 197 -6.62 3.50 -24.69
CA ARG A 197 -5.73 4.17 -25.64
C ARG A 197 -4.26 3.74 -25.52
N ARG A 198 -3.85 3.32 -24.32
CA ARG A 198 -2.48 2.86 -24.03
C ARG A 198 -2.32 1.36 -24.27
N TYR A 199 -3.41 0.66 -24.49
CA TYR A 199 -3.42 -0.77 -24.76
C TYR A 199 -3.06 -1.03 -26.21
N LYS A 200 -2.12 -1.95 -26.45
CA LYS A 200 -1.58 -2.21 -27.80
C LYS A 200 -2.40 -3.22 -28.60
N LYS A 201 -3.31 -3.96 -27.95
CA LYS A 201 -4.13 -4.98 -28.60
C LYS A 201 -5.55 -4.45 -28.79
N GLU A 202 -6.25 -4.98 -29.78
CA GLU A 202 -7.67 -4.68 -29.95
C GLU A 202 -8.47 -5.29 -28.80
N ILE A 203 -9.37 -4.49 -28.24
CA ILE A 203 -10.32 -4.93 -27.24
C ILE A 203 -11.62 -4.16 -27.38
N ASP A 204 -12.75 -4.86 -27.26
CA ASP A 204 -14.06 -4.24 -27.32
C ASP A 204 -14.28 -3.37 -26.07
N ARG A 205 -14.49 -2.07 -26.28
CA ARG A 205 -14.78 -1.11 -25.20
C ARG A 205 -16.07 -1.47 -24.47
N ASP A 206 -17.09 -1.92 -25.19
CA ASP A 206 -18.37 -2.26 -24.58
C ASP A 206 -18.24 -3.54 -23.73
N TYR A 207 -17.37 -4.45 -24.12
CA TYR A 207 -16.99 -5.59 -23.29
C TYR A 207 -16.35 -5.15 -21.97
N ILE A 208 -15.40 -4.22 -22.00
CA ILE A 208 -14.79 -3.66 -20.79
C ILE A 208 -15.80 -2.93 -19.90
N LEU A 209 -16.74 -2.20 -20.50
CA LEU A 209 -17.82 -1.57 -19.74
C LEU A 209 -18.75 -2.58 -19.07
N ARG A 210 -19.06 -3.70 -19.74
CA ARG A 210 -19.85 -4.79 -19.15
C ARG A 210 -19.14 -5.40 -17.96
N LEU A 211 -17.85 -5.76 -18.10
CA LEU A 211 -17.03 -6.28 -17.00
C LEU A 211 -16.94 -5.28 -15.85
N TYR A 212 -16.74 -4.00 -16.15
CA TYR A 212 -16.68 -2.95 -15.14
C TYR A 212 -17.96 -2.91 -14.28
N ASN A 213 -19.14 -2.93 -14.92
CA ASN A 213 -20.41 -2.91 -14.20
C ASN A 213 -20.65 -4.22 -13.42
N GLU A 214 -20.25 -5.36 -13.97
CA GLU A 214 -20.28 -6.66 -13.28
C GLU A 214 -19.44 -6.64 -12.01
N TYR A 215 -18.18 -6.21 -12.09
CA TYR A 215 -17.27 -6.18 -10.95
C TYR A 215 -17.72 -5.17 -9.88
N LYS A 216 -18.24 -4.02 -10.31
CA LYS A 216 -18.86 -3.05 -9.40
C LYS A 216 -20.06 -3.66 -8.66
N SER A 217 -20.85 -4.52 -9.32
CA SER A 217 -22.00 -5.19 -8.71
C SER A 217 -21.64 -6.25 -7.66
N LYS A 218 -20.38 -6.73 -7.65
CA LYS A 218 -19.88 -7.69 -6.62
C LYS A 218 -19.85 -7.07 -5.21
N ALA A 219 -19.97 -5.75 -5.08
CA ALA A 219 -20.09 -5.03 -3.82
C ALA A 219 -18.99 -5.37 -2.78
N VAL A 220 -17.77 -5.64 -3.27
CA VAL A 220 -16.59 -5.84 -2.42
C VAL A 220 -16.29 -4.55 -1.66
N ASP A 221 -15.90 -4.68 -0.40
CA ASP A 221 -15.51 -3.55 0.44
C ASP A 221 -14.42 -2.71 -0.26
N ILE A 222 -14.67 -1.40 -0.28
CA ILE A 222 -13.83 -0.39 -0.90
C ILE A 222 -12.37 -0.46 -0.44
N LEU A 223 -12.11 -0.83 0.82
CA LEU A 223 -10.76 -0.90 1.36
C LEU A 223 -9.93 -2.07 0.78
N HIS A 224 -10.58 -3.07 0.19
CA HIS A 224 -9.87 -4.15 -0.54
C HIS A 224 -9.69 -3.83 -2.03
N ILE A 225 -10.38 -2.81 -2.56
CA ILE A 225 -10.32 -2.41 -3.97
C ILE A 225 -9.44 -1.19 -4.19
N CYS A 226 -9.54 -0.20 -3.31
CA CYS A 226 -8.76 1.02 -3.38
C CYS A 226 -7.28 0.74 -3.13
N ASN A 227 -6.43 1.40 -3.90
CA ASN A 227 -4.99 1.40 -3.68
C ASN A 227 -4.59 2.73 -3.02
N GLY A 228 -3.76 2.67 -2.00
CA GLY A 228 -3.37 3.85 -1.23
C GLY A 228 -2.46 4.80 -2.01
N HIS A 229 -1.66 4.31 -2.96
CA HIS A 229 -0.91 5.14 -3.88
C HIS A 229 -1.84 5.93 -4.84
N ASP A 230 -2.96 5.35 -5.29
CA ASP A 230 -3.96 6.12 -6.05
C ASP A 230 -4.59 7.21 -5.16
N PHE A 231 -4.90 6.89 -3.91
CA PHE A 231 -5.45 7.86 -2.94
C PHE A 231 -4.51 9.04 -2.72
N THR A 232 -3.23 8.78 -2.43
CA THR A 232 -2.25 9.85 -2.19
C THR A 232 -1.99 10.66 -3.44
N ASN A 233 -2.02 10.06 -4.64
CA ASN A 233 -1.92 10.77 -5.90
C ASN A 233 -3.12 11.71 -6.11
N VAL A 234 -4.35 11.23 -5.99
CA VAL A 234 -5.57 12.06 -6.14
C VAL A 234 -5.58 13.20 -5.12
N LEU A 235 -5.24 12.91 -3.86
CA LEU A 235 -5.13 13.93 -2.81
C LEU A 235 -4.07 14.99 -3.15
N SER A 236 -2.92 14.57 -3.71
CA SER A 236 -1.86 15.50 -4.11
C SER A 236 -2.29 16.47 -5.22
N LYS A 237 -3.17 16.00 -6.12
CA LYS A 237 -3.72 16.79 -7.22
C LYS A 237 -4.81 17.74 -6.73
N LEU A 238 -5.68 17.27 -5.84
CA LEU A 238 -6.66 18.12 -5.16
C LEU A 238 -5.95 19.31 -4.48
N TYR A 239 -4.88 19.04 -3.71
CA TYR A 239 -4.10 20.07 -3.02
C TYR A 239 -3.19 20.93 -3.94
N LYS A 240 -3.42 20.94 -5.25
CA LYS A 240 -2.95 22.03 -6.12
C LYS A 240 -3.94 23.21 -6.16
N GLY A 241 -5.18 23.00 -5.73
CA GLY A 241 -6.26 23.99 -5.69
C GLY A 241 -5.97 25.21 -4.82
N ALA A 242 -6.74 26.29 -5.03
CA ALA A 242 -6.50 27.61 -4.42
C ALA A 242 -6.68 27.65 -2.89
N PHE A 243 -7.37 26.66 -2.32
CA PHE A 243 -7.67 26.55 -0.88
C PHE A 243 -6.44 26.20 -0.01
N THR A 244 -5.30 25.84 -0.59
CA THR A 244 -4.05 25.62 0.16
C THR A 244 -3.00 26.70 -0.12
N ASN A 245 -2.27 27.08 0.93
CA ASN A 245 -1.11 27.95 0.84
C ASN A 245 0.19 27.18 0.52
N ASP A 246 0.20 25.86 0.67
CA ASP A 246 1.37 25.02 0.40
C ASP A 246 1.24 24.30 -0.95
N LYS A 247 1.77 24.94 -2.00
CA LYS A 247 1.75 24.37 -3.36
C LYS A 247 2.75 23.23 -3.57
N ASN A 248 3.61 22.97 -2.59
CA ASN A 248 4.61 21.90 -2.63
C ASN A 248 4.09 20.57 -2.07
N ILE A 249 2.80 20.47 -1.78
CA ILE A 249 2.16 19.19 -1.47
C ILE A 249 2.25 18.28 -2.69
N ASN A 250 2.94 17.15 -2.53
CA ASN A 250 3.10 16.09 -3.52
C ASN A 250 2.82 14.74 -2.85
N GLN A 251 2.75 13.70 -3.68
CA GLN A 251 2.43 12.36 -3.23
C GLN A 251 3.40 11.85 -2.15
N ASP A 252 4.72 11.98 -2.36
CA ASP A 252 5.74 11.57 -1.38
C ASP A 252 5.56 12.24 -0.01
N LYS A 253 5.20 13.53 0.01
CA LYS A 253 4.95 14.28 1.24
C LYS A 253 3.72 13.74 1.97
N ILE A 254 2.65 13.41 1.24
CA ILE A 254 1.43 12.82 1.78
C ILE A 254 1.73 11.44 2.38
N GLU A 255 2.41 10.57 1.65
CA GLU A 255 2.78 9.22 2.13
C GLU A 255 3.69 9.26 3.37
N ARG A 256 4.61 10.22 3.41
CA ARG A 256 5.40 10.45 4.62
C ARG A 256 4.53 10.88 5.79
N ASN A 257 3.56 11.77 5.57
CA ASN A 257 2.65 12.22 6.62
C ASN A 257 1.74 11.08 7.11
N LEU A 258 1.28 10.19 6.21
CA LEU A 258 0.55 8.97 6.58
C LEU A 258 1.36 8.14 7.59
N ARG A 259 2.62 7.84 7.27
CA ARG A 259 3.50 7.07 8.17
C ARG A 259 3.78 7.76 9.51
N LEU A 260 3.82 9.09 9.54
CA LEU A 260 4.05 9.86 10.78
C LEU A 260 2.80 9.97 11.65
N TYR A 261 1.61 10.00 11.05
CA TYR A 261 0.36 10.12 11.80
C TYR A 261 -0.21 8.78 12.25
N TYR A 262 0.14 7.70 11.57
CA TYR A 262 -0.24 6.35 11.97
C TYR A 262 0.49 5.96 13.26
N SER A 263 -0.26 5.59 14.29
CA SER A 263 0.30 5.26 15.61
C SER A 263 0.39 3.76 15.83
N SER A 264 1.28 3.34 16.74
CA SER A 264 1.37 1.93 17.17
C SER A 264 0.04 1.39 17.69
N GLN A 265 -0.79 2.22 18.33
CA GLN A 265 -2.13 1.81 18.79
C GLN A 265 -3.08 1.43 17.65
N HIS A 266 -3.02 2.14 16.52
CA HIS A 266 -3.80 1.75 15.34
C HIS A 266 -3.25 0.45 14.76
N PHE A 267 -1.91 0.31 14.71
CA PHE A 267 -1.31 -0.91 14.22
C PHE A 267 -1.63 -2.13 15.09
N GLU A 268 -1.67 -1.98 16.41
CA GLU A 268 -2.02 -3.03 17.38
C GLU A 268 -3.41 -3.65 17.17
N GLN A 269 -4.31 -2.92 16.51
CA GLN A 269 -5.67 -3.38 16.21
C GLN A 269 -5.74 -4.25 14.94
N THR A 270 -4.62 -4.38 14.22
CA THR A 270 -4.58 -5.08 12.92
C THR A 270 -4.37 -6.59 13.08
N ASN A 271 -4.89 -7.34 12.11
CA ASN A 271 -4.62 -8.77 11.96
C ASN A 271 -3.14 -9.00 11.63
N LEU A 272 -2.52 -8.12 10.84
CA LEU A 272 -1.10 -8.16 10.53
C LEU A 272 -0.24 -8.06 11.79
N TYR A 273 -0.51 -7.10 12.68
CA TYR A 273 0.15 -7.01 13.98
C TYR A 273 -0.04 -8.30 14.80
N SER A 274 -1.27 -8.79 14.89
CA SER A 274 -1.58 -10.03 15.63
C SER A 274 -0.77 -11.22 15.11
N LYS A 275 -0.64 -11.36 13.79
CA LYS A 275 0.19 -12.41 13.16
C LYS A 275 1.66 -12.27 13.54
N ILE A 276 2.22 -11.05 13.49
CA ILE A 276 3.62 -10.80 13.85
C ILE A 276 3.86 -11.07 15.35
N LYS A 277 2.93 -10.64 16.22
CA LYS A 277 2.98 -10.88 17.66
C LYS A 277 2.95 -12.37 18.01
N ASN A 278 2.15 -13.17 17.30
CA ASN A 278 2.11 -14.61 17.50
C ASN A 278 3.47 -15.27 17.19
N ILE A 279 4.18 -14.79 16.15
CA ILE A 279 5.54 -15.27 15.88
C ILE A 279 6.48 -14.94 17.05
N LEU A 280 6.43 -13.70 17.55
CA LEU A 280 7.26 -13.29 18.68
C LEU A 280 7.06 -14.19 19.89
N GLN A 281 5.80 -14.44 20.27
CA GLN A 281 5.45 -15.29 21.40
C GLN A 281 5.94 -16.73 21.23
N ARG A 282 5.83 -17.28 20.02
CA ARG A 282 6.35 -18.61 19.70
C ARG A 282 7.84 -18.72 20.01
N TYR A 283 8.65 -17.77 19.54
CA TYR A 283 10.10 -17.83 19.73
C TYR A 283 10.56 -17.38 21.11
N GLU A 284 9.81 -16.54 21.83
CA GLU A 284 10.05 -16.26 23.24
C GLU A 284 9.79 -17.49 24.13
N GLY A 285 8.77 -18.29 23.81
CA GLY A 285 8.50 -19.57 24.48
C GLY A 285 9.63 -20.57 24.27
N GLU A 286 10.17 -20.67 23.05
CA GLU A 286 11.32 -21.53 22.74
C GLU A 286 12.59 -21.11 23.51
N LEU A 287 12.81 -19.80 23.74
CA LEU A 287 13.95 -19.30 24.52
C LEU A 287 13.86 -19.62 26.02
N ARG A 288 12.65 -19.78 26.57
CA ARG A 288 12.43 -20.11 27.99
C ARG A 288 12.51 -21.61 28.30
N LEU A 289 12.44 -22.48 27.28
CA LEU A 289 12.49 -23.94 27.43
C LEU A 289 13.93 -24.51 27.30
N VAL A 290 14.91 -23.67 26.99
CA VAL A 290 16.33 -24.04 26.78
C VAL A 290 17.24 -23.47 27.88
N GLY A 291 16.66 -22.85 28.93
CA GLY A 291 17.36 -22.39 30.14
C GLY A 291 17.01 -23.26 31.35
#